data_AF-A0A9D1E5Y4-F1
#
_entry.id   AF-A0A9D1E5Y4-F1
#
_cell.length_a   1.000
_cell.length_b   1.000
_cell.length_c   1.000
_cell.angle_alpha   90.00
_cell.angle_beta   90.00
_cell.angle_gamma   90.00
#
_symmetry.space_group_name_H-M   'P 1'
#
loop_
_entity.id
_entity.type
_entity.pdbx_description
1 polymer ?
#
loop_
_entity_poly.entity_id
_entity_poly.type
_entity_poly.pdbx_seq_one_letter_code
_entity_poly.pdbx_strand_id
1 'polypeptide(L)'
;MNRLKNNRQKTNEYDKPTLPIEKVADANIVIGQSIITVSGTQVIPLTSITVVNIGGGGEYGDVKTFKETDGFKLAGGNGSVVTVKPKGFLVDDGTGCRLLKMEDEPVNALIEKTGELVRDIANN
;
A
#
# COMPACT_ATOMS: atom_id res chain seq x y z
N MET A 1 -4.23 -35.28 -26.87
CA MET A 1 -3.44 -34.01 -26.85
C MET A 1 -4.06 -32.83 -26.08
N ASN A 2 -5.35 -32.84 -25.66
CA ASN A 2 -6.01 -31.61 -25.13
C ASN A 2 -5.94 -31.35 -23.61
N ARG A 3 -5.43 -32.26 -22.77
CA ARG A 3 -5.46 -32.09 -21.29
C ARG A 3 -4.33 -31.23 -20.71
N LEU A 4 -3.21 -31.07 -21.44
CA LEU A 4 -2.05 -30.30 -20.99
C LEU A 4 -2.22 -28.78 -21.12
N LYS A 5 -3.22 -28.31 -21.88
CA LYS A 5 -3.53 -26.87 -22.01
C LYS A 5 -4.38 -26.37 -20.84
N ASN A 6 -5.27 -27.21 -20.29
CA ASN A 6 -6.16 -26.82 -19.18
C ASN A 6 -5.45 -26.73 -17.83
N ASN A 7 -4.44 -27.57 -17.55
CA ASN A 7 -3.69 -27.47 -16.29
C ASN A 7 -2.79 -26.22 -16.23
N ARG A 8 -2.22 -25.80 -17.37
CA ARG A 8 -1.47 -24.53 -17.46
C ARG A 8 -2.32 -23.29 -17.24
N GLN A 9 -3.62 -23.34 -17.53
CA GLN A 9 -4.52 -22.22 -17.25
C GLN A 9 -4.86 -22.09 -15.76
N LYS A 10 -4.94 -23.21 -15.02
CA LYS A 10 -5.21 -23.20 -13.56
C LYS A 10 -4.03 -22.71 -12.71
N THR A 11 -2.79 -22.96 -13.12
CA THR A 11 -1.60 -22.49 -12.39
C THR A 11 -1.43 -20.96 -12.47
N ASN A 12 -1.83 -20.36 -13.59
CA ASN A 12 -1.72 -18.91 -13.81
C ASN A 12 -2.60 -18.06 -12.90
N GLU A 13 -3.61 -18.66 -12.25
CA GLU A 13 -4.53 -17.97 -11.33
C GLU A 13 -3.91 -17.77 -9.94
N TYR A 14 -3.01 -18.67 -9.51
CA TYR A 14 -2.31 -18.60 -8.22
C TYR A 14 -1.08 -17.68 -8.23
N ASP A 15 -0.43 -17.54 -9.39
CA ASP A 15 0.80 -16.73 -9.53
C ASP A 15 0.54 -15.21 -9.56
N LYS A 16 -0.72 -14.79 -9.69
CA LYS A 16 -1.08 -13.38 -9.70
C LYS A 16 -1.47 -12.90 -8.30
N PRO A 17 -0.97 -11.76 -7.82
CA PRO A 17 -1.46 -11.17 -6.59
C PRO A 17 -2.97 -10.86 -6.71
N THR A 18 -3.72 -11.06 -5.63
CA THR A 18 -5.18 -10.82 -5.60
C THR A 18 -5.53 -9.37 -5.88
N LEU A 19 -4.67 -8.44 -5.43
CA LEU A 19 -4.78 -7.00 -5.69
C LEU A 19 -3.57 -6.53 -6.51
N PRO A 20 -3.78 -5.96 -7.72
CA PRO A 20 -2.72 -5.30 -8.47
C PRO A 20 -2.22 -4.06 -7.71
N ILE A 21 -0.91 -3.93 -7.56
CA ILE A 21 -0.27 -2.79 -6.88
C ILE A 21 -0.70 -1.45 -7.50
N GLU A 22 -0.82 -1.40 -8.82
CA GLU A 22 -1.25 -0.23 -9.60
C GLU A 22 -2.62 0.31 -9.15
N LYS A 23 -3.53 -0.57 -8.68
CA LYS A 23 -4.86 -0.15 -8.19
C LYS A 23 -4.83 0.45 -6.79
N VAL A 24 -3.77 0.19 -6.02
CA VAL A 24 -3.69 0.54 -4.59
C VAL A 24 -2.57 1.54 -4.29
N ALA A 25 -1.62 1.71 -5.20
CA ALA A 25 -0.49 2.63 -5.08
C ALA A 25 -0.53 3.76 -6.13
N ASP A 26 -1.71 4.09 -6.65
CA ASP A 26 -1.88 5.27 -7.51
C ASP A 26 -1.47 6.54 -6.73
N ALA A 27 -0.81 7.46 -7.44
CA ALA A 27 -0.41 8.76 -6.93
C ALA A 27 -1.59 9.53 -6.33
N ASN A 28 -2.81 9.38 -6.88
CA ASN A 28 -4.02 10.01 -6.32
C ASN A 28 -4.45 9.45 -4.95
N ILE A 29 -3.97 8.25 -4.59
CA ILE A 29 -4.25 7.64 -3.29
C ILE A 29 -3.19 8.07 -2.28
N VAL A 30 -1.92 8.11 -2.71
CA VAL A 30 -0.78 8.55 -1.87
C VAL A 30 -0.82 10.05 -1.61
N ILE A 31 -1.01 10.83 -2.67
CA ILE A 31 -1.25 12.27 -2.67
C ILE A 31 -2.74 12.43 -2.98
N GLY A 32 -3.53 12.59 -1.91
CA GLY A 32 -4.98 12.72 -2.02
C GLY A 32 -5.38 13.88 -2.92
N GLN A 33 -6.63 13.84 -3.40
CA GLN A 33 -7.16 14.92 -4.21
C GLN A 33 -7.16 16.25 -3.46
N SER A 34 -6.82 17.30 -4.19
CA SER A 34 -6.80 18.67 -3.68
C SER A 34 -8.19 19.16 -3.31
N ILE A 35 -8.32 19.70 -2.10
CA ILE A 35 -9.56 20.27 -1.57
C ILE A 35 -9.36 21.78 -1.46
N ILE A 36 -10.14 22.55 -2.23
CA ILE A 36 -10.13 24.01 -2.15
C ILE A 36 -11.28 24.43 -1.22
N THR A 37 -10.92 25.10 -0.14
CA THR A 37 -11.88 25.64 0.82
C THR A 37 -12.54 26.91 0.28
N VAL A 38 -13.67 27.32 0.88
CA VAL A 38 -14.34 28.59 0.54
C VAL A 38 -13.46 29.82 0.73
N SER A 39 -12.41 29.72 1.56
CA SER A 39 -11.44 30.78 1.80
C SER A 39 -10.34 30.87 0.73
N GLY A 40 -10.32 29.95 -0.24
CA GLY A 40 -9.29 29.87 -1.27
C GLY A 40 -8.08 29.01 -0.88
N THR A 41 -7.95 28.62 0.39
CA THR A 41 -6.89 27.69 0.84
C THR A 41 -7.06 26.33 0.20
N GLN A 42 -5.97 25.81 -0.36
CA GLN A 42 -5.84 24.48 -0.90
C GLN A 42 -5.27 23.52 0.15
N VAL A 43 -5.91 22.37 0.30
CA VAL A 43 -5.52 21.31 1.25
C VAL A 43 -5.35 20.00 0.49
N ILE A 44 -4.17 19.40 0.58
CA ILE A 44 -3.82 18.15 -0.10
C ILE A 44 -3.53 17.10 0.96
N PRO A 45 -4.38 16.07 1.11
CA PRO A 45 -4.13 14.97 2.04
C PRO A 45 -2.91 14.15 1.61
N LEU A 46 -2.08 13.74 2.56
CA LEU A 46 -0.94 12.86 2.33
C LEU A 46 -1.14 11.56 3.10
N THR A 47 -1.00 10.43 2.42
CA THR A 47 -1.11 9.10 3.03
C THR A 47 0.08 8.22 2.64
N SER A 48 0.39 7.26 3.51
CA SER A 48 1.36 6.19 3.24
C SER A 48 0.59 4.89 3.08
N ILE A 49 0.90 4.15 2.01
CA ILE A 49 0.24 2.89 1.69
C ILE A 49 1.26 1.78 1.77
N THR A 50 0.91 0.70 2.45
CA THR A 50 1.70 -0.54 2.50
C THR A 50 0.89 -1.64 1.86
N VAL A 51 1.46 -2.28 0.85
CA VAL A 51 0.84 -3.40 0.12
C VAL A 51 1.71 -4.63 0.32
N VAL A 52 1.12 -5.70 0.81
CA VAL A 52 1.79 -6.97 1.04
C VAL A 52 1.04 -8.04 0.25
N ASN A 53 1.70 -8.62 -0.74
CA ASN A 53 1.19 -9.77 -1.47
C ASN A 53 1.82 -11.02 -0.89
N ILE A 54 0.99 -12.01 -0.55
CA ILE A 54 1.38 -13.28 0.05
C ILE A 54 0.89 -14.37 -0.88
N GLY A 55 1.78 -15.30 -1.22
CA GLY A 55 1.44 -16.47 -2.04
C GLY A 55 2.09 -17.71 -1.44
N GLY A 56 1.40 -18.83 -1.51
CA GLY A 56 1.90 -20.12 -1.04
C GLY A 56 1.25 -21.27 -1.80
N GLY A 57 2.03 -22.32 -2.04
CA GLY A 57 1.58 -23.53 -2.73
C GLY A 57 2.20 -24.78 -2.14
N GLY A 58 1.55 -25.92 -2.36
CA GLY A 58 1.98 -27.23 -1.91
C GLY A 58 1.41 -28.32 -2.79
N GLU A 59 2.18 -29.36 -3.00
CA GLU A 59 1.74 -30.58 -3.70
C GLU A 59 1.28 -31.61 -2.67
N TYR A 60 0.12 -32.22 -2.90
CA TYR A 60 -0.41 -33.28 -2.06
C TYR A 60 -0.56 -34.57 -2.88
N GLY A 61 -0.03 -35.68 -2.35
CA GLY A 61 -0.08 -37.00 -2.97
C GLY A 61 0.55 -38.07 -2.08
N ASP A 62 0.16 -39.33 -2.29
CA ASP A 62 0.73 -40.47 -1.55
C ASP A 62 2.14 -40.77 -2.09
N VAL A 63 3.17 -40.65 -1.25
CA VAL A 63 4.61 -40.74 -1.61
C VAL A 63 4.96 -42.11 -2.22
N LYS A 64 4.09 -43.12 -2.05
CA LYS A 64 4.37 -44.52 -2.36
C LYS A 64 4.05 -44.95 -3.78
N THR A 65 3.37 -44.12 -4.58
CA THR A 65 3.04 -44.51 -5.96
C THR A 65 3.25 -43.33 -6.91
N PHE A 66 4.48 -43.19 -7.42
CA PHE A 66 4.74 -42.42 -8.64
C PHE A 66 4.06 -43.10 -9.83
N LYS A 67 2.76 -42.87 -10.00
CA LYS A 67 2.03 -43.17 -11.22
C LYS A 67 1.74 -41.85 -11.91
N GLU A 68 2.42 -41.58 -13.01
CA GLU A 68 2.23 -40.40 -13.88
C GLU A 68 0.80 -40.25 -14.46
N THR A 69 -0.12 -41.16 -14.10
CA THR A 69 -1.45 -41.26 -14.72
C THR A 69 -2.52 -40.39 -14.03
N ASP A 70 -2.39 -40.10 -12.73
CA ASP A 70 -3.31 -39.25 -11.99
C ASP A 70 -2.59 -37.99 -11.52
N GLY A 71 -2.77 -36.89 -12.26
CA GLY A 71 -2.03 -35.65 -12.07
C GLY A 71 -1.96 -35.16 -10.62
N PHE A 72 -0.82 -34.57 -10.26
CA PHE A 72 -0.55 -34.01 -8.94
C PHE A 72 -1.69 -33.09 -8.46
N LYS A 73 -2.12 -33.29 -7.21
CA LYS A 73 -3.07 -32.38 -6.57
C LYS A 73 -2.28 -31.20 -6.01
N LEU A 74 -2.39 -30.06 -6.69
CA LEU A 74 -1.84 -28.80 -6.23
C LEU A 74 -2.83 -28.13 -5.27
N ALA A 75 -2.34 -27.70 -4.12
CA ALA A 75 -2.99 -26.72 -3.27
C ALA A 75 -2.20 -25.41 -3.40
N GLY A 76 -2.90 -24.30 -3.56
CA GLY A 76 -2.30 -22.99 -3.67
C GLY A 76 -3.24 -21.94 -3.10
N GLY A 77 -2.67 -20.83 -2.65
CA GLY A 77 -3.40 -19.67 -2.18
C GLY A 77 -2.56 -18.42 -2.36
N ASN A 78 -3.19 -17.38 -2.88
CA ASN A 78 -2.68 -16.03 -3.00
C ASN A 78 -3.58 -15.09 -2.18
N GLY A 79 -2.99 -14.06 -1.60
CA GLY A 79 -3.69 -13.04 -0.81
C GLY A 79 -2.93 -11.73 -0.85
N SER A 80 -3.65 -10.63 -0.60
CA SER A 80 -3.09 -9.29 -0.55
C SER A 80 -3.60 -8.58 0.70
N VAL A 81 -2.70 -7.93 1.43
CA VAL A 81 -3.00 -7.06 2.57
C VAL A 81 -2.63 -5.63 2.19
N VAL A 82 -3.55 -4.70 2.41
CA VAL A 82 -3.33 -3.28 2.14
C VAL A 82 -3.57 -2.51 3.43
N THR A 83 -2.63 -1.66 3.80
CA THR A 83 -2.75 -0.73 4.94
C THR A 83 -2.56 0.69 4.44
N VAL A 84 -3.44 1.59 4.85
CA VAL A 84 -3.36 3.02 4.54
C VAL A 84 -3.19 3.78 5.85
N LYS A 85 -2.16 4.62 5.93
CA LYS A 85 -1.85 5.46 7.09
C LYS A 85 -1.88 6.93 6.70
N PRO A 86 -2.77 7.76 7.26
CA PRO A 86 -2.69 9.20 7.11
C PRO A 86 -1.34 9.72 7.62
N LYS A 87 -0.69 10.61 6.88
CA LYS A 87 0.59 11.23 7.25
C LYS A 87 0.49 12.74 7.46
N GLY A 88 -0.56 13.36 6.95
CA GLY A 88 -0.80 14.77 7.19
C GLY A 88 -1.47 15.45 6.01
N PHE A 89 -1.31 16.78 5.95
CA PHE A 89 -1.88 17.63 4.93
C PHE A 89 -0.86 18.66 4.46
N LEU A 90 -0.69 18.80 3.16
CA LEU A 90 -0.02 19.97 2.59
C LEU A 90 -1.06 21.07 2.43
N VAL A 91 -0.79 22.26 2.98
CA VAL A 91 -1.72 23.38 2.99
C VAL A 91 -1.07 24.58 2.31
N ASP A 92 -1.74 25.09 1.28
CA ASP A 92 -1.36 26.32 0.58
C ASP A 92 -2.49 27.34 0.73
N ASP A 93 -2.21 28.44 1.42
CA ASP A 93 -3.18 29.53 1.64
C ASP A 93 -3.01 30.70 0.67
N GLY A 94 -2.20 30.54 -0.38
CA GLY A 94 -1.88 31.58 -1.36
C GLY A 94 -0.82 32.57 -0.88
N THR A 95 -0.44 32.54 0.39
CA THR A 95 0.67 33.33 0.95
C THR A 95 1.90 32.47 1.25
N GLY A 96 1.68 31.19 1.56
CA GLY A 96 2.73 30.22 1.76
C GLY A 96 2.21 28.79 1.75
N CYS A 97 3.15 27.86 1.59
CA CYS A 97 2.87 26.43 1.59
C CYS A 97 3.48 25.80 2.86
N ARG A 98 2.67 25.09 3.65
CA ARG A 98 3.11 24.42 4.89
C ARG A 98 2.62 22.99 4.98
N LEU A 99 3.42 22.13 5.60
CA LEU A 99 3.07 20.73 5.83
C LEU A 99 2.56 20.54 7.27
N LEU A 100 1.31 20.13 7.41
CA LEU A 100 0.72 19.70 8.68
C LEU A 100 0.92 18.20 8.84
N LYS A 101 1.97 17.79 9.57
CA LYS A 101 2.24 16.37 9.83
C LYS A 101 1.30 15.81 10.90
N MET A 102 0.78 14.61 10.67
CA MET A 102 0.19 13.79 11.72
C MET A 102 1.29 12.90 12.27
N GLU A 103 1.71 13.16 13.50
CA GLU A 103 2.72 12.36 14.16
C GLU A 103 2.11 11.18 14.91
N ASP A 104 2.75 10.03 14.75
CA ASP A 104 2.35 8.80 15.43
C ASP A 104 2.76 8.83 16.92
N GLU A 105 3.75 9.66 17.31
CA GLU A 105 4.31 9.75 18.67
C GLU A 105 4.29 11.20 19.22
N PRO A 106 3.59 11.48 20.34
CA PRO A 106 3.43 12.83 20.88
C PRO A 106 4.75 13.54 21.22
N VAL A 107 5.79 12.78 21.58
CA VAL A 107 7.09 13.33 22.00
C VAL A 107 7.86 13.93 20.82
N ASN A 108 7.82 13.29 19.66
CA ASN A 108 8.50 13.80 18.47
C ASN A 108 7.85 15.10 17.99
N ALA A 109 6.52 15.19 18.07
CA ALA A 109 5.77 16.40 17.71
C ALA A 109 6.12 17.58 18.61
N LEU A 110 6.34 17.33 19.89
CA LEU A 110 6.78 18.36 20.84
C LEU A 110 8.19 18.86 20.52
N ILE A 111 9.11 17.95 20.15
CA ILE A 111 10.48 18.31 19.79
C ILE A 111 10.51 19.17 18.52
N GLU A 112 9.78 18.75 17.47
CA GLU A 112 9.73 19.50 16.20
C GLU A 112 9.14 20.90 16.39
N LYS A 113 7.98 21.01 17.07
CA LYS A 113 7.34 22.31 17.37
C LYS A 113 8.18 23.23 18.24
N THR A 114 8.90 22.67 19.22
CA THR A 114 9.80 23.47 20.08
C THR A 114 10.97 24.01 19.25
N GLY A 115 11.52 23.21 18.34
CA GLY A 115 12.58 23.64 17.43
C GLY A 115 12.15 24.77 16.50
N GLU A 116 10.93 24.70 15.95
CA GLU A 116 10.32 25.78 15.16
C GLU A 116 10.20 27.06 15.98
N LEU A 117 9.61 26.98 17.17
CA LEU A 117 9.44 28.15 18.06
C LEU A 117 10.76 28.82 18.42
N VAL A 118 11.80 28.05 18.72
CA VAL A 118 13.13 28.59 19.06
C VAL A 118 13.76 29.30 17.87
N ARG A 119 13.58 28.80 16.63
CA ARG A 119 14.08 29.45 15.42
C ARG A 119 13.34 30.74 15.12
N ASP A 120 12.03 30.77 15.32
CA ASP A 120 11.23 31.97 15.11
C ASP A 120 11.61 33.09 16.09
N ILE A 121 11.92 32.74 17.35
CA ILE A 121 12.41 33.70 18.34
C ILE A 121 13.85 34.15 18.04
N ALA A 122 14.71 33.26 17.55
CA ALA A 122 16.12 33.58 17.28
C ALA A 122 16.34 34.41 16.02
N ASN A 123 15.41 34.37 15.07
CA ASN A 123 15.48 35.12 13.80
C ASN A 123 14.73 36.47 13.85
N ASN A 124 14.31 36.91 15.04
CA ASN A 124 13.64 38.18 15.30
C ASN A 124 14.39 38.97 16.39
#